data_AF-A0A7W0CQF7-F1
#
_entry.id   AF-A0A7W0CQF7-F1
#
_cell.length_a   1.000
_cell.length_b   1.000
_cell.length_c   1.000
_cell.angle_alpha   90.00
_cell.angle_beta   90.00
_cell.angle_gamma   90.00
#
_symmetry.space_group_name_H-M   'P 1'
#
loop_
_entity.id
_entity.type
_entity.pdbx_description
1 polymer ?
#
loop_
_entity_poly.entity_id
_entity_poly.type
_entity_poly.pdbx_seq_one_letter_code
_entity_poly.pdbx_strand_id
1 'polypeptide(L)'
;MRTIPRPGWRPVVLREHREAHGLSLEAAGDTLRQVAHRHGLTAPAANFQTLWAHEHGAVYPGPHYRRAYCLMYKASEPALGFRLPLPGEIVEVENSISDLPKPTDPATDRAAAQVIEETLMKVSGSPSENPLLTRVVDAWKRRHGSGSPKPILVLVGGYAGSGKTEFSRFLSDITGWAFLDKDSLTRPMAERLLVSLGGDPHDRHSSLYLTEVRPLEYRCLMDTAFDNLHVGSSAILAAPFIAELIDPDWVCRLTNRCAARGIDVAVIWVRCDVESMREYIEFRGAARDAWKLANWETYTAGLNTTTSPDTAHITVDNRLGAAISLADQTRETLKRILA
;
A
#
# COMPACT_ATOMS: atom_id res chain seq x y z
N MET A 1 11.87 5.92 30.88
CA MET A 1 10.91 5.45 29.86
C MET A 1 9.54 5.40 30.48
N ARG A 2 8.60 6.27 30.10
CA ARG A 2 7.20 6.13 30.51
C ARG A 2 6.64 4.89 29.82
N THR A 3 6.17 3.91 30.58
CA THR A 3 5.45 2.75 30.05
C THR A 3 4.19 3.26 29.37
N ILE A 4 4.14 3.21 28.03
CA ILE A 4 2.95 3.55 27.26
C ILE A 4 1.90 2.49 27.62
N PRO A 5 0.75 2.86 28.22
CA PRO A 5 -0.31 1.89 28.47
C PRO A 5 -0.77 1.31 27.13
N ARG A 6 -0.82 -0.02 27.02
CA ARG A 6 -1.28 -0.76 25.82
C ARG A 6 -2.58 -1.50 26.15
N PRO A 7 -3.75 -0.85 26.05
CA PRO A 7 -5.03 -1.48 26.33
C PRO A 7 -5.23 -2.76 25.50
N GLY A 8 -5.60 -3.86 26.15
CA GLY A 8 -5.86 -5.14 25.48
C GLY A 8 -4.63 -6.02 25.23
N TRP A 9 -3.41 -5.58 25.57
CA TRP A 9 -2.23 -6.42 25.44
C TRP A 9 -2.23 -7.57 26.48
N ARG A 10 -2.29 -8.80 25.98
CA ARG A 10 -2.26 -10.06 26.73
C ARG A 10 -1.07 -10.91 26.24
N PRO A 11 0.15 -10.67 26.75
CA PRO A 11 1.37 -11.32 26.24
C PRO A 11 1.34 -12.86 26.33
N VAL A 12 0.60 -13.42 27.30
CA VAL A 12 0.44 -14.87 27.47
C VAL A 12 -0.21 -15.55 26.25
N VAL A 13 -1.05 -14.84 25.50
CA VAL A 13 -1.76 -15.39 24.34
C VAL A 13 -0.76 -15.80 23.23
N LEU A 14 0.35 -15.08 23.09
CA LEU A 14 1.42 -15.47 22.16
C LEU A 14 2.04 -16.83 22.50
N ARG A 15 2.23 -17.08 23.81
CA ARG A 15 2.75 -18.36 24.29
C ARG A 15 1.77 -19.50 24.00
N GLU A 16 0.49 -19.27 24.28
CA GLU A 16 -0.58 -20.23 24.02
C GLU A 16 -0.62 -20.63 22.54
N HIS A 17 -0.52 -19.66 21.62
CA HIS A 17 -0.44 -19.93 20.18
C HIS A 17 0.83 -20.70 19.80
N ARG A 18 1.99 -20.32 20.34
CA ARG A 18 3.25 -21.04 20.08
C ARG A 18 3.15 -22.51 20.51
N GLU A 19 2.65 -22.75 21.72
CA GLU A 19 2.50 -24.09 22.29
C GLU A 19 1.46 -24.92 21.54
N ALA A 20 0.34 -24.32 21.13
CA ALA A 20 -0.67 -24.98 20.30
C ALA A 20 -0.13 -25.42 18.94
N HIS A 21 0.86 -24.71 18.39
CA HIS A 21 1.57 -25.09 17.17
C HIS A 21 2.74 -26.05 17.41
N GLY A 22 2.99 -26.47 18.66
CA GLY A 22 4.05 -27.41 19.03
C GLY A 22 5.46 -26.84 18.87
N LEU A 23 5.63 -25.52 18.89
CA LEU A 23 6.91 -24.86 18.61
C LEU A 23 7.68 -24.54 19.89
N SER A 24 8.99 -24.84 19.88
CA SER A 24 9.93 -24.27 20.86
C SER A 24 10.11 -22.76 20.60
N LEU A 25 10.65 -22.01 21.57
CA LEU A 25 10.99 -20.60 21.37
C LEU A 25 11.97 -20.39 20.21
N GLU A 26 12.93 -21.29 20.05
CA GLU A 26 13.91 -21.24 18.97
C GLU A 26 13.26 -21.51 17.61
N ALA A 27 12.46 -22.58 17.51
CA ALA A 27 11.74 -22.93 16.28
C ALA A 27 10.72 -21.86 15.88
N ALA A 28 10.05 -21.25 16.86
CA ALA A 28 9.17 -20.11 16.63
C ALA A 28 9.96 -18.89 16.11
N GLY A 29 11.13 -18.62 16.67
CA GLY A 29 12.01 -17.54 16.21
C GLY A 29 12.51 -17.74 14.78
N ASP A 30 12.88 -18.97 14.40
CA ASP A 30 13.23 -19.33 13.03
C ASP A 30 12.06 -19.18 12.07
N THR A 31 10.89 -19.69 12.44
CA THR A 31 9.68 -19.59 11.62
C THR A 31 9.30 -18.12 11.42
N LEU A 32 9.38 -17.31 12.47
CA LEU A 32 9.07 -15.88 12.42
C LEU A 32 10.01 -15.12 11.48
N ARG A 33 11.32 -15.45 11.49
CA ARG A 33 12.30 -14.89 10.53
C ARG A 33 11.97 -15.29 9.10
N GLN A 34 11.66 -16.56 8.86
CA GLN A 34 11.34 -17.06 7.51
C GLN A 34 10.08 -16.39 6.95
N VAL A 35 9.04 -16.26 7.78
CA VAL A 35 7.80 -15.55 7.42
C VAL A 35 8.10 -14.09 7.12
N ALA A 36 8.84 -13.39 7.99
CA ALA A 36 9.17 -12.00 7.75
C ALA A 36 9.96 -11.79 6.45
N HIS A 37 10.99 -12.61 6.19
CA HIS A 37 11.77 -12.55 4.95
C HIS A 37 10.90 -12.80 3.71
N ARG A 38 10.04 -13.83 3.75
CA ARG A 38 9.13 -14.17 2.64
C ARG A 38 8.16 -13.04 2.29
N HIS A 39 7.80 -12.23 3.27
CA HIS A 39 6.84 -11.12 3.12
C HIS A 39 7.53 -9.74 3.00
N GLY A 40 8.85 -9.70 2.85
CA GLY A 40 9.60 -8.45 2.71
C GLY A 40 9.52 -7.55 3.96
N LEU A 41 9.22 -8.14 5.11
CA LEU A 41 9.18 -7.42 6.38
C LEU A 41 10.59 -7.26 6.91
N THR A 42 10.92 -6.06 7.39
CA THR A 42 12.12 -5.85 8.20
C THR A 42 11.93 -6.58 9.53
N ALA A 43 12.40 -7.82 9.65
CA ALA A 43 12.43 -8.53 10.93
C ALA A 43 13.77 -8.32 11.64
N PRO A 44 13.77 -7.81 12.88
CA PRO A 44 14.95 -7.79 13.73
C PRO A 44 15.31 -9.19 14.23
N ALA A 45 16.41 -9.32 14.98
CA ALA A 45 16.89 -10.58 15.55
C ALA A 45 15.82 -11.28 16.44
N ALA A 46 14.98 -12.12 15.81
CA ALA A 46 13.93 -12.89 16.48
C ALA A 46 14.51 -14.12 17.22
N ASN A 47 15.53 -13.90 18.04
CA ASN A 47 16.12 -14.95 18.86
C ASN A 47 15.16 -15.32 20.01
N PHE A 48 15.47 -16.41 20.71
CA PHE A 48 14.62 -16.91 21.80
C PHE A 48 14.40 -15.85 22.91
N GLN A 49 15.38 -14.99 23.18
CA GLN A 49 15.28 -13.94 24.21
C GLN A 49 14.24 -12.88 23.81
N THR A 50 14.21 -12.48 22.55
CA THR A 50 13.23 -11.53 22.03
C THR A 50 11.81 -12.09 22.11
N LEU A 51 11.62 -13.34 21.67
CA LEU A 51 10.31 -14.00 21.75
C LEU A 51 9.86 -14.19 23.21
N TRP A 52 10.78 -14.60 24.08
CA TRP A 52 10.52 -14.71 25.50
C TRP A 52 10.08 -13.36 26.09
N ALA A 53 10.74 -12.27 25.74
CA ALA A 53 10.38 -10.93 26.20
C ALA A 53 8.98 -10.50 25.73
N HIS A 54 8.58 -10.87 24.51
CA HIS A 54 7.23 -10.65 24.01
C HIS A 54 6.18 -11.47 24.78
N GLU A 55 6.43 -12.76 24.99
CA GLU A 55 5.52 -13.70 25.68
C GLU A 55 5.37 -13.45 27.18
N HIS A 56 6.32 -12.73 27.80
CA HIS A 56 6.29 -12.37 29.23
C HIS A 56 5.89 -10.91 29.48
N GLY A 57 5.62 -10.14 28.41
CA GLY A 57 5.23 -8.75 28.55
C GLY A 57 6.37 -7.80 28.91
N ALA A 58 7.62 -8.23 28.77
CA ALA A 58 8.78 -7.38 29.01
C ALA A 58 8.99 -6.35 27.88
N VAL A 59 8.65 -6.73 26.64
CA VAL A 59 8.75 -5.86 25.46
C VAL A 59 7.47 -6.00 24.65
N TYR A 60 6.85 -4.88 24.28
CA TYR A 60 5.76 -4.89 23.31
C TYR A 60 6.33 -5.11 21.90
N PRO A 61 5.88 -6.14 21.16
CA PRO A 61 6.41 -6.39 19.82
C PRO A 61 6.05 -5.23 18.89
N GLY A 62 7.02 -4.72 18.13
CA GLY A 62 6.77 -3.67 17.14
C GLY A 62 5.93 -4.14 15.94
N PRO A 63 5.52 -3.24 15.02
CA PRO A 63 4.55 -3.54 13.97
C PRO A 63 4.95 -4.74 13.09
N HIS A 64 6.21 -4.84 12.68
CA HIS A 64 6.68 -5.95 11.86
C HIS A 64 6.72 -7.28 12.62
N TYR A 65 6.98 -7.27 13.93
CA TYR A 65 6.90 -8.47 14.76
C TYR A 65 5.46 -8.95 14.87
N ARG A 66 4.52 -8.06 15.24
CA ARG A 66 3.10 -8.40 15.35
C ARG A 66 2.55 -8.93 14.03
N ARG A 67 2.92 -8.29 12.92
CA ARG A 67 2.56 -8.75 11.59
C ARG A 67 3.14 -10.14 11.26
N ALA A 68 4.41 -10.37 11.56
CA ALA A 68 5.02 -11.69 11.37
C ALA A 68 4.32 -12.76 12.21
N TYR A 69 3.91 -12.44 13.45
CA TYR A 69 3.12 -13.36 14.28
C TYR A 69 1.72 -13.62 13.70
N CYS A 70 1.03 -12.59 13.22
CA CYS A 70 -0.28 -12.73 12.56
C CYS A 70 -0.20 -13.67 11.36
N LEU A 71 0.85 -13.52 10.55
CA LEU A 71 1.09 -14.38 9.39
C LEU A 71 1.46 -15.81 9.77
N MET A 72 2.36 -15.95 10.74
CA MET A 72 2.82 -17.25 11.23
C MET A 72 1.66 -18.08 11.82
N TYR A 73 0.82 -17.47 12.63
CA TYR A 73 -0.30 -18.14 13.31
C TYR A 73 -1.62 -18.05 12.55
N LYS A 74 -1.66 -17.36 11.41
CA LYS A 74 -2.89 -17.09 10.62
C LYS A 74 -4.01 -16.51 11.49
N ALA A 75 -3.64 -15.59 12.38
CA ALA A 75 -4.52 -15.00 13.37
C ALA A 75 -4.47 -13.47 13.28
N SER A 76 -5.54 -12.80 13.71
CA SER A 76 -5.58 -11.35 13.79
C SER A 76 -4.83 -10.83 15.03
N GLU A 77 -4.48 -9.55 15.06
CA GLU A 77 -3.84 -8.94 16.23
C GLU A 77 -4.65 -9.10 17.54
N PRO A 78 -5.99 -9.00 17.56
CA PRO A 78 -6.80 -9.32 18.73
C PRO A 78 -6.72 -10.79 19.16
N ALA A 79 -6.76 -11.71 18.19
CA ALA A 79 -6.68 -13.15 18.45
C ALA A 79 -5.33 -13.57 19.04
N LEU A 80 -4.27 -12.80 18.76
CA LEU A 80 -2.94 -12.96 19.35
C LEU A 80 -2.73 -12.15 20.63
N GLY A 81 -3.77 -11.45 21.12
CA GLY A 81 -3.71 -10.68 22.35
C GLY A 81 -2.84 -9.42 22.25
N PHE A 82 -2.61 -8.87 21.06
CA PHE A 82 -1.87 -7.61 20.93
C PHE A 82 -2.70 -6.37 21.26
N ARG A 83 -4.03 -6.50 21.19
CA ARG A 83 -5.01 -5.42 21.33
C ARG A 83 -6.43 -5.96 21.56
N LEU A 84 -7.37 -5.06 21.88
CA LEU A 84 -8.81 -5.36 21.86
C LEU A 84 -9.35 -5.42 20.41
N PRO A 85 -10.41 -6.23 20.14
CA PRO A 85 -11.11 -6.22 18.86
C PRO A 85 -11.81 -4.88 18.61
N LEU A 86 -11.87 -4.44 17.36
CA LEU A 86 -12.58 -3.23 16.94
C LEU A 86 -14.10 -3.47 16.83
N PRO A 87 -14.94 -2.43 17.01
CA PRO A 87 -16.36 -2.53 16.71
C PRO A 87 -16.59 -2.94 15.24
N GLY A 88 -17.21 -4.10 15.01
CA GLY A 88 -17.49 -4.66 13.68
C GLY A 88 -16.44 -5.63 13.12
N GLU A 89 -15.38 -5.94 13.87
CA GLU A 89 -14.36 -6.94 13.49
C GLU A 89 -14.92 -8.38 13.67
N ILE A 90 -15.78 -8.82 12.73
CA ILE A 90 -16.23 -10.22 12.58
C ILE A 90 -15.47 -10.83 11.39
N VAL A 91 -15.03 -12.08 11.57
CA VAL A 91 -14.34 -12.90 10.57
C VAL A 91 -15.32 -13.22 9.44
N GLU A 92 -15.17 -12.51 8.32
CA GLU A 92 -15.60 -12.79 6.93
C GLU A 92 -16.10 -11.51 6.27
N VAL A 93 -15.41 -11.08 5.20
CA VAL A 93 -15.92 -10.06 4.27
C VAL A 93 -16.01 -10.70 2.89
N GLU A 94 -17.21 -11.21 2.60
CA GLU A 94 -17.71 -11.46 1.24
C GLU A 94 -18.30 -10.17 0.64
N ASN A 95 -18.26 -10.13 -0.71
CA ASN A 95 -19.01 -9.30 -1.66
C ASN A 95 -18.43 -7.92 -1.99
N SER A 96 -18.43 -7.46 -3.23
CA SER A 96 -18.59 -8.05 -4.58
C SER A 96 -18.22 -6.91 -5.53
N ILE A 97 -17.28 -7.11 -6.46
CA ILE A 97 -17.03 -6.12 -7.52
C ILE A 97 -17.79 -6.62 -8.76
N SER A 98 -19.07 -6.29 -8.85
CA SER A 98 -19.87 -6.48 -10.06
C SER A 98 -20.15 -5.14 -10.71
N ASP A 99 -20.08 -5.15 -12.04
CA ASP A 99 -20.51 -4.12 -13.00
C ASP A 99 -19.46 -3.11 -13.46
N LEU A 100 -18.53 -3.61 -14.29
CA LEU A 100 -17.80 -2.78 -15.26
C LEU A 100 -18.43 -2.91 -16.66
N PRO A 101 -18.61 -1.80 -17.40
CA PRO A 101 -19.23 -1.81 -18.72
C PRO A 101 -18.30 -2.43 -19.78
N LYS A 102 -18.89 -3.18 -20.72
CA LYS A 102 -18.19 -3.79 -21.86
C LYS A 102 -17.80 -2.73 -22.90
N PRO A 103 -16.53 -2.66 -23.36
CA PRO A 103 -16.16 -1.85 -24.51
C PRO A 103 -16.27 -2.58 -25.86
N THR A 104 -16.15 -1.76 -26.89
CA THR A 104 -16.56 -1.82 -28.31
C THR A 104 -15.81 -2.81 -29.23
N ASP A 105 -16.34 -2.89 -30.47
CA ASP A 105 -16.13 -3.84 -31.58
C ASP A 105 -14.79 -4.63 -31.69
N PRO A 106 -14.83 -5.97 -31.42
CA PRO A 106 -13.71 -6.92 -31.51
C PRO A 106 -13.10 -7.15 -32.91
N ALA A 107 -13.73 -6.66 -33.98
CA ALA A 107 -13.31 -6.96 -35.36
C ALA A 107 -12.13 -6.09 -35.82
N THR A 108 -12.11 -4.82 -35.42
CA THR A 108 -11.07 -3.84 -35.79
C THR A 108 -9.71 -4.15 -35.16
N ASP A 109 -9.70 -4.65 -33.92
CA ASP A 109 -8.48 -4.95 -33.17
C ASP A 109 -7.73 -6.19 -33.71
N ARG A 110 -8.45 -7.15 -34.30
CA ARG A 110 -7.87 -8.37 -34.88
C ARG A 110 -7.05 -8.10 -36.15
N ALA A 111 -7.46 -7.15 -36.98
CA ALA A 111 -6.73 -6.80 -38.20
C ALA A 111 -5.42 -6.06 -37.88
N ALA A 112 -5.44 -5.15 -36.89
CA ALA A 112 -4.23 -4.48 -36.42
C ALA A 112 -3.24 -5.47 -35.76
N ALA A 113 -3.75 -6.50 -35.07
CA ALA A 113 -2.95 -7.58 -34.49
C ALA A 113 -2.10 -8.30 -35.52
N GLN A 114 -2.72 -8.74 -36.62
CA GLN A 114 -2.04 -9.49 -37.66
C GLN A 114 -0.93 -8.65 -38.31
N VAL A 115 -1.19 -7.37 -38.60
CA VAL A 115 -0.18 -6.49 -39.21
C VAL A 115 1.01 -6.26 -38.27
N ILE A 116 0.77 -6.08 -36.97
CA ILE A 116 1.84 -5.86 -35.99
C ILE A 116 2.64 -7.15 -35.75
N GLU A 117 1.97 -8.31 -35.68
CA GLU A 117 2.61 -9.61 -35.55
C GLU A 117 3.47 -9.92 -36.79
N GLU A 118 2.96 -9.67 -38.00
CA GLU A 118 3.72 -9.79 -39.25
C GLU A 118 4.91 -8.82 -39.33
N THR A 119 4.72 -7.58 -38.88
CA THR A 119 5.78 -6.56 -38.89
C THR A 119 6.88 -6.90 -37.88
N LEU A 120 6.50 -7.35 -36.67
CA LEU A 120 7.44 -7.80 -35.65
C LEU A 120 8.21 -9.04 -36.12
N MET A 121 7.54 -10.03 -36.72
CA MET A 121 8.19 -11.22 -37.29
C MET A 121 9.19 -10.88 -38.41
N LYS A 122 8.89 -9.87 -39.24
CA LYS A 122 9.80 -9.39 -40.30
C LYS A 122 11.06 -8.70 -39.76
N VAL A 123 10.98 -8.07 -38.59
CA VAL A 123 12.09 -7.30 -37.99
C VAL A 123 13.02 -8.19 -37.16
N SER A 124 12.55 -9.31 -36.60
CA SER A 124 13.25 -10.05 -35.56
C SER A 124 13.80 -11.43 -35.95
N GLY A 125 13.42 -11.99 -37.10
CA GLY A 125 13.57 -13.44 -37.33
C GLY A 125 12.64 -14.25 -36.41
N SER A 126 12.90 -15.56 -36.25
CA SER A 126 12.03 -16.49 -35.51
C SER A 126 11.68 -15.99 -34.10
N PRO A 127 10.39 -15.91 -33.71
CA PRO A 127 9.94 -15.44 -32.39
C PRO A 127 10.45 -16.28 -31.19
N SER A 128 10.95 -17.49 -31.45
CA SER A 128 11.33 -18.45 -30.42
C SER A 128 12.66 -18.12 -29.70
N GLU A 129 13.48 -17.22 -30.23
CA GLU A 129 14.84 -16.98 -29.71
C GLU A 129 15.04 -15.58 -29.07
N ASN A 130 14.07 -14.66 -29.17
CA ASN A 130 14.20 -13.29 -28.64
C ASN A 130 13.17 -13.00 -27.53
N PRO A 131 13.57 -13.09 -26.23
CA PRO A 131 12.68 -12.87 -25.09
C PRO A 131 12.03 -11.47 -25.04
N LEU A 132 12.67 -10.44 -25.60
CA LEU A 132 12.09 -9.09 -25.65
C LEU A 132 10.93 -9.06 -26.65
N LEU A 133 11.12 -9.66 -27.82
CA LEU A 133 10.09 -9.73 -28.85
C LEU A 133 8.84 -10.45 -28.34
N THR A 134 9.02 -11.62 -27.71
CA THR A 134 7.92 -12.38 -27.10
C THR A 134 7.15 -11.50 -26.11
N ARG A 135 7.85 -10.79 -25.23
CA ARG A 135 7.23 -9.89 -24.24
C ARG A 135 6.50 -8.69 -24.88
N VAL A 136 7.04 -8.13 -25.96
CA VAL A 136 6.40 -7.04 -26.71
C VAL A 136 5.10 -7.53 -27.34
N VAL A 137 5.12 -8.70 -27.99
CA VAL A 137 3.92 -9.32 -28.58
C VAL A 137 2.89 -9.66 -27.50
N ASP A 138 3.30 -10.24 -26.37
CA ASP A 138 2.40 -10.58 -25.27
C ASP A 138 1.79 -9.34 -24.60
N ALA A 139 2.57 -8.27 -24.41
CA ALA A 139 2.07 -7.00 -23.89
C ALA A 139 1.07 -6.36 -24.85
N TRP A 140 1.37 -6.39 -26.15
CA TRP A 140 0.48 -5.89 -27.19
C TRP A 140 -0.85 -6.68 -27.20
N LYS A 141 -0.78 -8.02 -27.19
CA LYS A 141 -1.96 -8.91 -27.15
C LYS A 141 -2.83 -8.68 -25.92
N ARG A 142 -2.23 -8.48 -24.74
CA ARG A 142 -2.99 -8.16 -23.52
C ARG A 142 -3.70 -6.80 -23.57
N ARG A 143 -3.10 -5.82 -24.25
CA ARG A 143 -3.65 -4.46 -24.35
C ARG A 143 -4.74 -4.32 -25.42
N HIS A 144 -4.56 -5.00 -26.55
CA HIS A 144 -5.44 -4.91 -27.72
C HIS A 144 -6.30 -6.15 -27.93
N GLY A 145 -6.26 -7.12 -26.99
CA GLY A 145 -7.16 -8.25 -26.99
C GLY A 145 -8.60 -7.81 -26.76
N SER A 146 -9.54 -8.49 -27.40
CA SER A 146 -10.98 -8.21 -27.26
C SER A 146 -11.40 -8.24 -25.79
N GLY A 147 -11.90 -7.11 -25.28
CA GLY A 147 -12.37 -6.98 -23.90
C GLY A 147 -11.32 -6.47 -22.90
N SER A 148 -10.23 -5.84 -23.35
CA SER A 148 -9.30 -5.17 -22.44
C SER A 148 -10.05 -4.07 -21.63
N PRO A 149 -10.00 -4.12 -20.29
CA PRO A 149 -10.71 -3.15 -19.47
C PRO A 149 -10.09 -1.76 -19.66
N LYS A 150 -10.92 -0.71 -19.51
CA LYS A 150 -10.44 0.67 -19.49
C LYS A 150 -9.32 0.82 -18.47
N PRO A 151 -8.25 1.57 -18.78
CA PRO A 151 -7.24 1.89 -17.77
C PRO A 151 -7.90 2.62 -16.60
N ILE A 152 -7.43 2.34 -15.39
CA ILE A 152 -7.94 2.96 -14.17
C ILE A 152 -6.82 3.68 -13.42
N LEU A 153 -7.14 4.87 -12.93
CA LEU A 153 -6.33 5.62 -12.00
C LEU A 153 -6.84 5.39 -10.58
N VAL A 154 -6.04 4.74 -9.75
CA VAL A 154 -6.35 4.51 -8.33
C VAL A 154 -5.59 5.51 -7.47
N LEU A 155 -6.30 6.32 -6.70
CA LEU A 155 -5.72 7.17 -5.66
C LEU A 155 -5.82 6.45 -4.32
N VAL A 156 -4.69 6.22 -3.65
CA VAL A 156 -4.65 5.64 -2.30
C VAL A 156 -4.18 6.71 -1.32
N GLY A 157 -5.16 7.31 -0.64
CA GLY A 157 -4.99 8.37 0.36
C GLY A 157 -4.91 7.86 1.80
N GLY A 158 -4.45 8.72 2.70
CA GLY A 158 -4.42 8.46 4.14
C GLY A 158 -3.28 9.19 4.85
N TYR A 159 -3.38 9.29 6.18
CA TYR A 159 -2.37 10.00 6.97
C TYR A 159 -0.98 9.34 6.95
N ALA A 160 0.03 10.07 7.43
CA ALA A 160 1.35 9.49 7.64
C ALA A 160 1.23 8.32 8.65
N GLY A 161 1.84 7.18 8.34
CA GLY A 161 1.74 5.99 9.19
C GLY A 161 0.45 5.19 9.01
N SER A 162 -0.47 5.55 8.10
CA SER A 162 -1.74 4.82 7.95
C SER A 162 -1.65 3.48 7.23
N GLY A 163 -0.52 3.13 6.60
CA GLY A 163 -0.36 1.91 5.80
C GLY A 163 -0.65 2.04 4.30
N LYS A 164 -1.02 3.23 3.80
CA LYS A 164 -1.38 3.46 2.38
C LYS A 164 -0.36 2.97 1.34
N THR A 165 0.93 3.19 1.57
CA THR A 165 2.02 2.75 0.66
C THR A 165 2.04 1.23 0.59
N GLU A 166 1.76 0.57 1.70
CA GLU A 166 1.78 -0.87 1.77
C GLU A 166 0.56 -1.51 1.11
N PHE A 167 -0.63 -0.98 1.38
CA PHE A 167 -1.85 -1.36 0.67
C PHE A 167 -1.72 -1.15 -0.84
N SER A 168 -1.10 -0.05 -1.27
CA SER A 168 -0.86 0.24 -2.68
C SER A 168 0.08 -0.77 -3.34
N ARG A 169 1.13 -1.20 -2.64
CA ARG A 169 2.02 -2.27 -3.11
C ARG A 169 1.28 -3.60 -3.25
N PHE A 170 0.48 -3.96 -2.24
CA PHE A 170 -0.37 -5.14 -2.34
C PHE A 170 -1.28 -5.09 -3.57
N LEU A 171 -1.96 -3.97 -3.80
CA LEU A 171 -2.81 -3.79 -4.97
C LEU A 171 -2.01 -3.89 -6.28
N SER A 172 -0.81 -3.31 -6.35
CA SER A 172 0.08 -3.43 -7.51
C SER A 172 0.53 -4.87 -7.75
N ASP A 173 0.87 -5.61 -6.70
CA ASP A 173 1.34 -7.00 -6.82
C ASP A 173 0.26 -7.94 -7.38
N ILE A 174 -1.01 -7.72 -7.03
CA ILE A 174 -2.12 -8.55 -7.52
C ILE A 174 -2.62 -8.11 -8.92
N THR A 175 -2.50 -6.82 -9.26
CA THR A 175 -3.02 -6.28 -10.53
C THR A 175 -1.97 -6.16 -11.63
N GLY A 176 -0.69 -6.10 -11.26
CA GLY A 176 0.41 -5.72 -12.15
C GLY A 176 0.39 -4.23 -12.56
N TRP A 177 -0.47 -3.40 -11.96
CA TRP A 177 -0.54 -1.97 -12.28
C TRP A 177 0.67 -1.19 -11.76
N ALA A 178 1.02 -0.12 -12.45
CA ALA A 178 2.16 0.72 -12.08
C ALA A 178 1.93 1.35 -10.69
N PHE A 179 2.86 1.10 -9.76
CA PHE A 179 2.82 1.69 -8.42
C PHE A 179 3.68 2.96 -8.37
N LEU A 180 3.04 4.10 -8.11
CA LEU A 180 3.66 5.42 -8.08
C LEU A 180 3.50 6.03 -6.68
N ASP A 181 4.56 5.98 -5.88
CA ASP A 181 4.60 6.58 -4.54
C ASP A 181 5.24 7.96 -4.60
N LYS A 182 4.51 8.98 -4.10
CA LYS A 182 4.97 10.38 -4.11
C LYS A 182 6.37 10.51 -3.52
N ASP A 183 6.58 9.96 -2.32
CA ASP A 183 7.86 10.10 -1.61
C ASP A 183 9.00 9.38 -2.36
N SER A 184 8.72 8.26 -3.02
CA SER A 184 9.70 7.52 -3.81
C SER A 184 10.12 8.30 -5.07
N LEU A 185 9.15 8.96 -5.72
CA LEU A 185 9.39 9.73 -6.94
C LEU A 185 10.07 11.08 -6.66
N THR A 186 9.70 11.77 -5.59
CA THR A 186 10.01 13.21 -5.45
C THR A 186 10.97 13.54 -4.34
N ARG A 187 11.13 12.69 -3.32
CA ARG A 187 11.86 13.05 -2.08
C ARG A 187 13.28 13.58 -2.33
N PRO A 188 14.16 12.91 -3.09
CA PRO A 188 15.53 13.41 -3.25
C PRO A 188 15.58 14.82 -3.85
N MET A 189 14.69 15.11 -4.81
CA MET A 189 14.58 16.44 -5.41
C MET A 189 13.94 17.45 -4.46
N ALA A 190 12.87 17.06 -3.75
CA ALA A 190 12.19 17.92 -2.78
C ALA A 190 13.11 18.33 -1.62
N GLU A 191 13.92 17.40 -1.10
CA GLU A 191 14.90 17.68 -0.03
C GLU A 191 15.96 18.68 -0.50
N ARG A 192 16.47 18.53 -1.74
CA ARG A 192 17.42 19.50 -2.30
C ARG A 192 16.79 20.85 -2.60
N LEU A 193 15.54 20.87 -3.06
CA LEU A 193 14.80 22.11 -3.31
C LEU A 193 14.54 22.88 -2.01
N LEU A 194 14.14 22.20 -0.94
CA LEU A 194 13.95 22.81 0.39
C LEU A 194 15.25 23.47 0.88
N VAL A 195 16.40 22.78 0.74
CA VAL A 195 17.70 23.35 1.08
C VAL A 195 18.02 24.58 0.21
N SER A 196 17.75 24.54 -1.10
CA SER A 196 18.01 25.70 -1.97
C SER A 196 17.11 26.90 -1.67
N LEU A 197 15.94 26.66 -1.08
CA LEU A 197 15.01 27.69 -0.60
C LEU A 197 15.34 28.16 0.84
N GLY A 198 16.42 27.67 1.45
CA GLY A 198 16.83 28.03 2.81
C GLY A 198 16.03 27.33 3.92
N GLY A 199 15.26 26.29 3.59
CA GLY A 199 14.47 25.50 4.53
C GLY A 199 15.18 24.22 5.02
N ASP A 200 14.53 23.54 5.96
CA ASP A 200 14.93 22.19 6.40
C ASP A 200 14.60 21.17 5.30
N PRO A 201 15.57 20.34 4.83
CA PRO A 201 15.31 19.29 3.83
C PRO A 201 14.17 18.33 4.23
N HIS A 202 13.97 18.12 5.52
CA HIS A 202 12.99 17.20 6.08
C HIS A 202 11.63 17.84 6.34
N ASP A 203 11.47 19.14 6.08
CA ASP A 203 10.22 19.85 6.28
C ASP A 203 9.12 19.34 5.33
N ARG A 204 7.93 19.09 5.91
CA ARG A 204 6.72 18.62 5.22
C ARG A 204 5.47 19.33 5.73
N HIS A 205 5.61 20.44 6.45
CA HIS A 205 4.51 21.08 7.18
C HIS A 205 4.55 22.61 7.14
N SER A 206 5.70 23.25 6.91
CA SER A 206 5.76 24.71 6.86
C SER A 206 5.01 25.29 5.65
N SER A 207 4.73 26.60 5.70
CA SER A 207 4.18 27.33 4.57
C SER A 207 5.08 27.21 3.33
N LEU A 208 6.40 27.32 3.49
CA LEU A 208 7.38 27.18 2.41
C LEU A 208 7.20 25.84 1.68
N TYR A 209 7.12 24.73 2.43
CA TYR A 209 6.88 23.42 1.82
C TYR A 209 5.50 23.35 1.16
N LEU A 210 4.45 23.81 1.84
CA LEU A 210 3.08 23.69 1.35
C LEU A 210 2.83 24.52 0.08
N THR A 211 3.49 25.66 -0.09
CA THR A 211 3.32 26.55 -1.26
C THR A 211 4.32 26.27 -2.38
N GLU A 212 5.60 26.08 -2.07
CA GLU A 212 6.64 26.01 -3.11
C GLU A 212 6.98 24.57 -3.54
N VAL A 213 6.86 23.60 -2.63
CA VAL A 213 7.40 22.25 -2.86
C VAL A 213 6.30 21.21 -3.08
N ARG A 214 5.30 21.15 -2.19
CA ARG A 214 4.20 20.18 -2.26
C ARG A 214 3.47 20.22 -3.61
N PRO A 215 3.16 21.39 -4.22
CA PRO A 215 2.49 21.40 -5.52
C PRO A 215 3.33 20.77 -6.63
N LEU A 216 4.65 20.96 -6.60
CA LEU A 216 5.58 20.33 -7.54
C LEU A 216 5.62 18.81 -7.36
N GLU A 217 5.65 18.32 -6.12
CA GLU A 217 5.63 16.88 -5.87
C GLU A 217 4.36 16.21 -6.42
N TYR A 218 3.20 16.84 -6.18
CA TYR A 218 1.92 16.33 -6.68
C TYR A 218 1.81 16.45 -8.20
N ARG A 219 2.36 17.51 -8.81
CA ARG A 219 2.45 17.62 -10.26
C ARG A 219 3.27 16.49 -10.86
N CYS A 220 4.47 16.23 -10.35
CA CYS A 220 5.31 15.12 -10.80
C CYS A 220 4.59 13.77 -10.69
N LEU A 221 3.92 13.51 -9.57
CA LEU A 221 3.14 12.29 -9.35
C LEU A 221 2.02 12.13 -10.38
N MET A 222 1.23 13.18 -10.59
CA MET A 222 0.10 13.16 -11.51
C MET A 222 0.54 13.08 -12.97
N ASP A 223 1.57 13.83 -13.38
CA ASP A 223 2.10 13.81 -14.75
C ASP A 223 2.66 12.42 -15.09
N THR A 224 3.44 11.82 -14.18
CA THR A 224 3.95 10.44 -14.34
C THR A 224 2.82 9.41 -14.45
N ALA A 225 1.74 9.58 -13.67
CA ALA A 225 0.57 8.73 -13.77
C ALA A 225 -0.12 8.88 -15.12
N PHE A 226 -0.28 10.10 -15.61
CA PHE A 226 -0.86 10.34 -16.92
C PHE A 226 -0.01 9.76 -18.04
N ASP A 227 1.31 9.80 -17.98
CA ASP A 227 2.16 9.14 -18.99
C ASP A 227 1.86 7.64 -19.11
N ASN A 228 1.62 6.95 -17.98
CA ASN A 228 1.19 5.55 -17.96
C ASN A 228 -0.23 5.37 -18.53
N LEU A 229 -1.16 6.22 -18.12
CA LEU A 229 -2.56 6.14 -18.53
C LEU A 229 -2.74 6.42 -20.04
N HIS A 230 -1.96 7.36 -20.61
CA HIS A 230 -2.03 7.69 -22.05
C HIS A 230 -1.62 6.51 -22.94
N VAL A 231 -0.72 5.66 -22.48
CA VAL A 231 -0.38 4.43 -23.19
C VAL A 231 -1.35 3.29 -22.89
N GLY A 232 -2.36 3.50 -22.04
CA GLY A 232 -3.37 2.50 -21.66
C GLY A 232 -2.93 1.59 -20.52
N SER A 233 -2.03 2.04 -19.63
CA SER A 233 -1.62 1.30 -18.42
C SER A 233 -2.32 1.89 -17.21
N SER A 234 -2.99 1.07 -16.40
CA SER A 234 -3.52 1.49 -15.11
C SER A 234 -2.40 1.86 -14.13
N ALA A 235 -2.70 2.79 -13.22
CA ALA A 235 -1.74 3.31 -12.26
C ALA A 235 -2.35 3.45 -10.86
N ILE A 236 -1.54 3.17 -9.84
CA ILE A 236 -1.87 3.29 -8.42
C ILE A 236 -0.97 4.37 -7.82
N LEU A 237 -1.56 5.43 -7.29
CA LEU A 237 -0.86 6.56 -6.70
C LEU A 237 -0.96 6.49 -5.19
N ALA A 238 0.18 6.46 -4.51
CA ALA A 238 0.25 6.58 -3.06
C ALA A 238 0.77 7.95 -2.65
N ALA A 239 -0.09 8.72 -2.00
CA ALA A 239 0.25 10.00 -1.37
C ALA A 239 -0.72 10.27 -0.21
N PRO A 240 -0.49 11.27 0.65
CA PRO A 240 -1.46 11.59 1.69
C PRO A 240 -2.85 11.91 1.13
N PHE A 241 -2.90 12.67 0.03
CA PHE A 241 -4.13 13.12 -0.64
C PHE A 241 -5.15 13.83 0.27
N ILE A 242 -4.71 14.36 1.42
CA ILE A 242 -5.61 14.94 2.44
C ILE A 242 -6.38 16.14 1.86
N ALA A 243 -5.66 17.13 1.31
CA ALA A 243 -6.28 18.34 0.77
C ALA A 243 -7.12 18.04 -0.49
N GLU A 244 -6.67 17.08 -1.29
CA GLU A 244 -7.30 16.72 -2.56
C GLU A 244 -8.62 15.96 -2.36
N LEU A 245 -8.70 15.08 -1.35
CA LEU A 245 -9.90 14.26 -1.10
C LEU A 245 -10.91 14.93 -0.17
N ILE A 246 -10.52 16.00 0.53
CA ILE A 246 -11.48 16.83 1.28
C ILE A 246 -12.22 17.80 0.33
N ASP A 247 -11.69 18.06 -0.87
CA ASP A 247 -12.32 18.90 -1.91
C ASP A 247 -13.07 18.03 -2.94
N PRO A 248 -14.42 17.92 -2.88
CA PRO A 248 -15.19 17.16 -3.86
C PRO A 248 -15.05 17.68 -5.28
N ASP A 249 -14.85 18.99 -5.46
CA ASP A 249 -14.68 19.58 -6.78
C ASP A 249 -13.34 19.17 -7.40
N TRP A 250 -12.30 18.97 -6.58
CA TRP A 250 -11.02 18.45 -7.06
C TRP A 250 -11.18 17.04 -7.63
N VAL A 251 -11.86 16.15 -6.90
CA VAL A 251 -12.13 14.78 -7.34
C VAL A 251 -13.03 14.78 -8.57
N CYS A 252 -14.09 15.60 -8.60
CA CYS A 252 -14.96 15.77 -9.76
C CYS A 252 -14.20 16.21 -11.01
N ARG A 253 -13.34 17.23 -10.90
CA ARG A 253 -12.49 17.70 -12.01
C ARG A 253 -11.54 16.61 -12.51
N LEU A 254 -10.92 15.85 -11.59
CA LEU A 254 -10.05 14.73 -11.95
C LEU A 254 -10.83 13.64 -12.70
N THR A 255 -11.96 13.21 -12.16
CA THR A 255 -12.81 12.17 -12.74
C THR A 255 -13.30 12.57 -14.12
N ASN A 256 -13.77 13.81 -14.31
CA ASN A 256 -14.19 14.31 -15.62
C ASN A 256 -13.03 14.33 -16.64
N ARG A 257 -11.84 14.75 -16.21
CA ARG A 257 -10.64 14.76 -17.05
C ARG A 257 -10.21 13.34 -17.48
N CYS A 258 -10.31 12.37 -16.58
CA CYS A 258 -10.02 10.96 -16.86
C CYS A 258 -11.10 10.35 -17.77
N ALA A 259 -12.38 10.58 -17.48
CA ALA A 259 -13.50 10.06 -18.25
C ALA A 259 -13.47 10.54 -19.71
N ALA A 260 -13.09 11.79 -19.97
CA ALA A 260 -12.90 12.33 -21.32
C ALA A 260 -11.83 11.58 -22.14
N ARG A 261 -10.98 10.80 -21.49
CA ARG A 261 -9.92 9.97 -22.09
C ARG A 261 -10.19 8.48 -21.96
N GLY A 262 -11.40 8.09 -21.54
CA GLY A 262 -11.75 6.68 -21.32
C GLY A 262 -11.00 6.03 -20.16
N ILE A 263 -10.58 6.81 -19.16
CA ILE A 263 -9.90 6.35 -17.94
C ILE A 263 -10.89 6.39 -16.77
N ASP A 264 -10.99 5.30 -16.02
CA ASP A 264 -11.79 5.26 -14.79
C ASP A 264 -10.98 5.79 -13.60
N VAL A 265 -11.65 6.28 -12.55
CA VAL A 265 -11.01 6.77 -11.32
C VAL A 265 -11.56 6.03 -10.12
N ALA A 266 -10.69 5.49 -9.28
CA ALA A 266 -11.03 4.94 -7.97
C ALA A 266 -10.30 5.69 -6.87
N VAL A 267 -11.03 6.07 -5.81
CA VAL A 267 -10.46 6.69 -4.62
C VAL A 267 -10.57 5.74 -3.45
N ILE A 268 -9.41 5.40 -2.88
CA ILE A 268 -9.28 4.55 -1.71
C ILE A 268 -8.72 5.37 -0.55
N TRP A 269 -9.38 5.32 0.61
CA TRP A 269 -8.88 5.93 1.83
C TRP A 269 -8.45 4.87 2.84
N VAL A 270 -7.18 4.90 3.25
CA VAL A 270 -6.66 4.00 4.29
C VAL A 270 -6.73 4.70 5.65
N ARG A 271 -7.74 4.30 6.44
CA ARG A 271 -7.97 4.79 7.80
C ARG A 271 -7.04 4.10 8.79
N CYS A 272 -6.61 4.82 9.82
CA CYS A 272 -5.76 4.31 10.88
C CYS A 272 -5.96 5.15 12.14
N ASP A 273 -5.74 4.55 13.32
CA ASP A 273 -5.81 5.24 14.61
C ASP A 273 -4.48 5.92 14.93
N VAL A 274 -4.54 6.89 15.84
CA VAL A 274 -3.41 7.73 16.20
C VAL A 274 -2.27 6.89 16.78
N GLU A 275 -2.59 5.91 17.62
CA GLU A 275 -1.63 5.04 18.28
C GLU A 275 -0.85 4.20 17.26
N SER A 276 -1.56 3.58 16.32
CA SER A 276 -0.98 2.80 15.24
C SER A 276 -0.17 3.68 14.29
N MET A 277 -0.68 4.86 13.91
CA MET A 277 0.07 5.81 13.08
C MET A 277 1.40 6.19 13.72
N ARG A 278 1.39 6.53 15.02
CA ARG A 278 2.60 6.87 15.77
C ARG A 278 3.60 5.73 15.72
N GLU A 279 3.13 4.53 16.01
CA GLU A 279 3.98 3.35 16.05
C GLU A 279 4.62 3.05 14.69
N TYR A 280 3.86 3.14 13.60
CA TYR A 280 4.40 2.98 12.24
C TYR A 280 5.43 4.06 11.89
N ILE A 281 5.19 5.31 12.33
CA ILE A 281 6.12 6.43 12.09
C ILE A 281 7.41 6.25 12.90
N GLU A 282 7.32 5.87 14.17
CA GLU A 282 8.48 5.57 15.03
C GLU A 282 9.27 4.39 14.44
N PHE A 283 8.58 3.32 14.05
CA PHE A 283 9.20 2.11 13.53
C PHE A 283 9.96 2.37 12.22
N ARG A 284 9.42 3.16 11.30
CA ARG A 284 10.10 3.46 10.03
C ARG A 284 11.29 4.41 10.16
N GLY A 285 11.40 5.15 11.28
CA GLY A 285 12.56 5.98 11.61
C GLY A 285 12.95 7.02 10.55
N ALA A 286 12.02 7.54 9.76
CA ALA A 286 12.35 8.45 8.66
C ALA A 286 12.56 9.89 9.16
N ALA A 287 13.67 10.53 8.76
CA ALA A 287 14.03 11.88 9.20
C ALA A 287 12.92 12.93 8.97
N ARG A 288 12.17 12.82 7.87
CA ARG A 288 10.99 13.65 7.53
C ARG A 288 9.83 13.60 8.54
N ASP A 289 9.89 12.68 9.50
CA ASP A 289 8.88 12.55 10.55
C ASP A 289 9.35 13.09 11.91
N ALA A 290 10.60 13.55 12.02
CA ALA A 290 11.15 14.05 13.28
C ALA A 290 10.26 15.14 13.90
N TRP A 291 9.77 16.08 13.09
CA TRP A 291 8.85 17.11 13.57
C TRP A 291 7.52 16.54 14.09
N LYS A 292 6.94 15.56 13.39
CA LYS A 292 5.67 14.92 13.83
C LYS A 292 5.86 14.21 15.17
N LEU A 293 6.97 13.49 15.34
CA LEU A 293 7.26 12.75 16.56
C LEU A 293 7.54 13.68 17.75
N ALA A 294 8.23 14.80 17.51
CA ALA A 294 8.48 15.82 18.52
C ALA A 294 7.21 16.61 18.90
N ASN A 295 6.26 16.77 17.96
CA ASN A 295 5.05 17.59 18.12
C ASN A 295 3.77 16.74 17.95
N TRP A 296 3.76 15.53 18.50
CA TRP A 296 2.72 14.52 18.20
C TRP A 296 1.31 15.02 18.53
N GLU A 297 1.10 15.60 19.71
CA GLU A 297 -0.21 16.11 20.14
C GLU A 297 -0.70 17.20 19.18
N THR A 298 0.14 18.18 18.85
CA THR A 298 -0.16 19.24 17.88
C THR A 298 -0.47 18.69 16.50
N TYR A 299 0.32 17.71 16.03
CA TYR A 299 0.09 17.05 14.74
C TYR A 299 -1.27 16.36 14.70
N THR A 300 -1.63 15.62 15.76
CA THR A 300 -2.86 14.83 15.82
C THR A 300 -4.12 15.65 16.05
N ALA A 301 -4.02 16.80 16.71
CA ALA A 301 -5.17 17.66 17.01
C ALA A 301 -5.91 18.15 15.74
N GLY A 302 -5.20 18.24 14.61
CA GLY A 302 -5.77 18.63 13.32
C GLY A 302 -6.24 17.47 12.44
N LEU A 303 -6.17 16.22 12.89
CA LEU A 303 -6.49 15.04 12.07
C LEU A 303 -7.90 14.51 12.38
N ASN A 304 -8.64 14.20 11.33
CA ASN A 304 -9.87 13.42 11.42
C ASN A 304 -9.57 11.96 11.14
N THR A 305 -9.36 11.15 12.18
CA THR A 305 -9.03 9.71 12.08
C THR A 305 -10.26 8.80 12.19
N THR A 306 -11.44 9.36 12.52
CA THR A 306 -12.66 8.59 12.77
C THR A 306 -13.45 8.35 11.49
N THR A 307 -13.46 9.33 10.59
CA THR A 307 -14.23 9.28 9.33
C THR A 307 -13.33 9.34 8.11
N SER A 308 -13.83 8.83 7.00
CA SER A 308 -13.18 8.95 5.68
C SER A 308 -13.73 10.18 4.96
N PRO A 309 -12.99 10.79 4.03
CA PRO A 309 -13.54 11.82 3.16
C PRO A 309 -14.71 11.27 2.33
N ASP A 310 -15.75 12.07 2.11
CA ASP A 310 -16.94 11.66 1.34
C ASP A 310 -16.61 11.30 -0.11
N THR A 311 -15.47 11.76 -0.63
CA THR A 311 -14.99 11.43 -1.96
C THR A 311 -14.34 10.04 -2.05
N ALA A 312 -14.16 9.33 -0.93
CA ALA A 312 -13.59 7.99 -0.93
C ALA A 312 -14.62 6.98 -1.43
N HIS A 313 -14.34 6.31 -2.55
CA HIS A 313 -15.19 5.24 -3.07
C HIS A 313 -15.07 3.98 -2.19
N ILE A 314 -13.87 3.73 -1.66
CA ILE A 314 -13.58 2.57 -0.81
C ILE A 314 -12.81 3.07 0.43
N THR A 315 -13.24 2.62 1.61
CA THR A 315 -12.48 2.81 2.86
C THR A 315 -11.84 1.49 3.27
N VAL A 316 -10.53 1.52 3.47
CA VAL A 316 -9.74 0.41 4.01
C VAL A 316 -9.41 0.73 5.46
N ASP A 317 -9.87 -0.11 6.37
CA ASP A 317 -9.63 0.09 7.80
C ASP A 317 -8.33 -0.58 8.25
N ASN A 318 -7.26 0.21 8.36
CA ASN A 318 -5.98 -0.22 8.88
C ASN A 318 -5.76 0.23 10.34
N ARG A 319 -6.84 0.50 11.08
CA ARG A 319 -6.72 0.65 12.53
C ARG A 319 -6.12 -0.61 13.12
N LEU A 320 -5.11 -0.43 13.95
CA LEU A 320 -4.44 -1.52 14.65
C LEU A 320 -3.97 -2.66 13.73
N GLY A 321 -3.51 -2.32 12.52
CA GLY A 321 -2.88 -3.23 11.55
C GLY A 321 -3.80 -4.22 10.82
N ALA A 322 -5.13 -4.08 10.94
CA ALA A 322 -6.09 -5.07 10.44
C ALA A 322 -6.04 -5.31 8.93
N ALA A 323 -6.14 -4.25 8.11
CA ALA A 323 -6.15 -4.36 6.66
C ALA A 323 -4.86 -4.95 6.07
N ILE A 324 -3.71 -4.60 6.66
CA ILE A 324 -2.40 -5.14 6.24
C ILE A 324 -2.35 -6.65 6.47
N SER A 325 -2.83 -7.12 7.63
CA SER A 325 -2.90 -8.55 7.94
C SER A 325 -3.75 -9.31 6.91
N LEU A 326 -4.90 -8.76 6.54
CA LEU A 326 -5.78 -9.36 5.53
C LEU A 326 -5.11 -9.42 4.14
N ALA A 327 -4.51 -8.33 3.70
CA ALA A 327 -3.80 -8.26 2.41
C ALA A 327 -2.72 -9.36 2.29
N ASP A 328 -1.98 -9.61 3.36
CA ASP A 328 -0.97 -10.66 3.36
C ASP A 328 -1.57 -12.07 3.37
N GLN A 329 -2.65 -12.30 4.11
CA GLN A 329 -3.38 -13.57 4.08
C GLN A 329 -3.87 -13.86 2.65
N THR A 330 -4.44 -12.87 1.97
CA THR A 330 -4.88 -13.00 0.58
C THR A 330 -3.70 -13.30 -0.35
N ARG A 331 -2.58 -12.60 -0.19
CA ARG A 331 -1.35 -12.83 -0.98
C ARG A 331 -0.84 -14.27 -0.81
N GLU A 332 -0.81 -14.77 0.41
CA GLU A 332 -0.36 -16.14 0.70
C GLU A 332 -1.30 -17.17 0.06
N THR A 333 -2.62 -16.97 0.13
CA THR A 333 -3.59 -17.82 -0.55
C THR A 333 -3.39 -17.83 -2.06
N LEU A 334 -3.22 -16.65 -2.68
CA LEU A 334 -2.94 -16.54 -4.12
C LEU A 334 -1.65 -17.24 -4.52
N LYS A 335 -0.57 -17.09 -3.73
CA LYS A 335 0.70 -17.78 -3.99
C LYS A 335 0.55 -19.31 -3.97
N ARG A 336 -0.26 -19.87 -3.06
CA ARG A 336 -0.52 -21.32 -3.02
C ARG A 336 -1.33 -21.81 -4.22
N ILE A 337 -2.23 -20.99 -4.76
CA ILE A 337 -3.02 -21.34 -5.95
C ILE A 337 -2.13 -21.32 -7.21
N LEU A 338 -1.14 -20.43 -7.26
CA LEU A 338 -0.26 -20.22 -8.41
C LEU A 338 1.04 -21.05 -8.39
N ALA A 339 1.31 -21.82 -7.33
CA ALA A 339 2.51 -22.64 -7.15
C ALA A 339 2.21 -24.13 -7.40
#